data_AF-A0A9X0D3F8-F1
#
_entry.id   AF-A0A9X0D3F8-F1
#
_cell.length_a   1.000
_cell.length_b   1.000
_cell.length_c   1.000
_cell.angle_alpha   90.00
_cell.angle_beta   90.00
_cell.angle_gamma   90.00
#
_symmetry.space_group_name_H-M   'P 1'
#
loop_
_entity.id
_entity.type
_entity.pdbx_description
1 polymer ?
#
loop_
_entity_poly.entity_id
_entity_poly.type
_entity_poly.pdbx_seq_one_letter_code
_entity_poly.pdbx_strand_id
1 'polypeptide(L)'
;MMGRGNLEAARVLVEELQLPLTPEEVVKISAEKLLELFPSVPLLPGVEKLVRHLHKHNIPFAVATGSGTQGYDTKITKPQKTLSTCVAFGEIR
;
A
#
# COMPACT_ATOMS: atom_id res chain seq x y z
N MET A 1 9.94 -2.70 -5.43
CA MET A 1 10.59 -3.99 -5.11
C MET A 1 10.34 -4.27 -3.63
N MET A 2 10.05 -5.52 -3.22
CA MET A 2 9.76 -5.80 -1.81
C MET A 2 11.00 -5.57 -0.93
N GLY A 3 10.81 -4.95 0.24
CA GLY A 3 11.86 -4.79 1.26
C GLY A 3 12.91 -3.69 1.02
N ARG A 4 12.80 -2.92 -0.07
CA ARG A 4 13.74 -1.82 -0.38
C ARG A 4 13.06 -0.46 -0.33
N GLY A 5 13.82 0.61 -0.07
CA GLY A 5 13.35 1.98 -0.21
C GLY A 5 13.00 2.32 -1.67
N ASN A 6 12.12 3.30 -1.88
CA ASN A 6 11.62 3.66 -3.23
C ASN A 6 12.75 3.98 -4.21
N LEU A 7 13.71 4.81 -3.79
CA LEU A 7 14.82 5.23 -4.65
C LEU A 7 15.80 4.08 -4.94
N GLU A 8 16.10 3.27 -3.92
CA GLU A 8 16.94 2.09 -4.08
C GLU A 8 16.32 1.07 -5.04
N ALA A 9 15.00 0.82 -4.90
CA ALA A 9 14.26 -0.05 -5.80
C ALA A 9 14.24 0.50 -7.24
N ALA A 10 14.11 1.81 -7.41
CA ALA A 10 14.15 2.45 -8.72
C ALA A 10 15.53 2.35 -9.37
N ARG A 11 16.61 2.52 -8.59
CA ARG A 11 17.99 2.33 -9.07
C ARG A 11 18.20 0.92 -9.61
N VAL A 12 17.82 -0.10 -8.84
CA VAL A 12 17.89 -1.50 -9.28
C VAL A 12 17.06 -1.70 -10.54
N LEU A 13 15.85 -1.13 -10.63
CA LEU A 13 15.01 -1.27 -11.81
C LEU A 13 15.65 -0.67 -13.08
N VAL A 14 16.23 0.53 -12.97
CA VAL A 14 16.90 1.21 -14.09
C VAL A 14 18.13 0.43 -14.53
N GLU A 15 18.94 -0.05 -13.58
CA GLU A 15 20.17 -0.82 -13.85
C GLU A 15 19.87 -2.17 -14.52
N GLU A 16 18.94 -2.95 -13.95
CA GLU A 16 18.64 -4.31 -14.43
C GLU A 16 17.91 -4.31 -15.77
N LEU A 17 17.03 -3.33 -16.01
CA LEU A 17 16.25 -3.23 -17.25
C LEU A 17 16.86 -2.26 -18.28
N GLN A 18 18.02 -1.66 -17.97
CA GLN A 18 18.72 -0.70 -18.82
C GLN A 18 17.81 0.43 -19.33
N LEU A 19 16.98 0.97 -18.44
CA LEU A 19 15.98 1.98 -18.82
C LEU A 19 16.64 3.33 -19.12
N PRO A 20 16.18 4.07 -20.13
CA PRO A 20 16.65 5.42 -20.42
C PRO A 20 15.97 6.47 -19.53
N LEU A 21 15.92 6.22 -18.21
CA LEU A 21 15.28 7.06 -17.21
C LEU A 21 16.17 7.15 -15.97
N THR A 22 16.10 8.25 -15.23
CA THR A 22 16.75 8.31 -13.92
C THR A 22 15.90 7.58 -12.86
N PRO A 23 16.52 7.08 -11.77
CA PRO A 23 15.78 6.48 -10.66
C PRO A 23 14.68 7.40 -10.10
N GLU A 24 14.91 8.71 -10.05
CA GLU A 24 13.96 9.71 -9.55
C GLU A 24 12.74 9.84 -10.48
N GLU A 25 12.94 9.82 -11.79
CA GLU A 25 11.86 9.83 -12.78
C GLU A 25 10.99 8.58 -12.63
N VAL A 26 11.62 7.41 -12.45
CA VAL A 26 10.91 6.15 -12.19
C VAL A 26 10.07 6.24 -10.91
N VAL A 27 10.62 6.79 -9.82
CA VAL A 27 9.87 6.99 -8.58
C VAL A 27 8.66 7.89 -8.81
N LYS A 28 8.84 9.01 -9.53
CA LYS A 28 7.76 9.96 -9.82
C LYS A 28 6.65 9.32 -10.64
N ILE A 29 6.99 8.69 -11.77
CA ILE A 29 6.02 8.00 -12.65
C ILE A 29 5.28 6.91 -11.88
N SER A 30 6.00 6.15 -11.04
CA SER A 30 5.39 5.09 -10.24
C SER A 30 4.41 5.65 -9.21
N ALA A 31 4.76 6.74 -8.52
CA ALA A 31 3.89 7.37 -7.54
C ALA A 31 2.59 7.89 -8.17
N GLU A 32 2.68 8.58 -9.31
CA GLU A 32 1.52 9.09 -10.07
C GLU A 32 0.59 7.94 -10.48
N LYS A 33 1.13 6.88 -11.09
CA LYS A 33 0.34 5.70 -11.49
C LYS A 33 -0.30 4.98 -10.30
N LEU A 34 0.41 4.87 -9.18
CA LEU A 34 -0.13 4.22 -7.99
C LEU A 34 -1.30 5.01 -7.39
N LEU A 35 -1.22 6.34 -7.36
CA LEU A 35 -2.33 7.20 -6.90
C LEU A 35 -3.58 7.02 -7.77
N GLU A 36 -3.43 6.85 -9.09
CA GLU A 36 -4.55 6.58 -10.00
C GLU A 36 -5.14 5.18 -9.79
N LEU A 37 -4.32 4.17 -9.52
CA LEU A 37 -4.74 2.78 -9.46
C LEU A 37 -5.31 2.36 -8.10
N PHE A 38 -4.76 2.87 -6.98
CA PHE A 38 -5.14 2.46 -5.63
C PHE A 38 -6.65 2.47 -5.34
N PRO A 39 -7.45 3.45 -5.82
CA PRO A 39 -8.89 3.48 -5.57
C PRO A 39 -9.67 2.30 -6.16
N SER A 40 -9.11 1.63 -7.16
CA SER A 40 -9.76 0.54 -7.89
C SER A 40 -9.35 -0.86 -7.42
N VAL A 41 -8.35 -0.95 -6.53
CA VAL A 41 -7.78 -2.24 -6.11
C VAL A 41 -8.78 -3.00 -5.21
N PRO A 42 -9.15 -4.25 -5.55
CA PRO A 42 -10.03 -5.06 -4.72
C PRO A 42 -9.32 -5.54 -3.44
N LEU A 43 -10.10 -5.90 -2.42
CA LEU A 43 -9.57 -6.64 -1.27
C LEU A 43 -9.07 -8.02 -1.72
N LEU A 44 -8.04 -8.53 -1.03
CA LEU A 44 -7.61 -9.90 -1.23
C LEU A 44 -8.74 -10.87 -0.82
N PRO A 45 -8.87 -12.03 -1.53
CA PRO A 45 -9.88 -13.02 -1.19
C PRO A 45 -9.82 -13.43 0.28
N GLY A 46 -10.96 -13.39 0.97
CA GLY A 46 -11.08 -13.79 2.37
C GLY A 46 -10.81 -12.70 3.41
N VAL A 47 -10.26 -11.54 3.04
CA VAL A 47 -10.00 -10.43 4.00
C VAL A 47 -11.28 -9.96 4.67
N GLU A 48 -12.34 -9.73 3.91
CA GLU A 48 -13.62 -9.31 4.48
C GLU A 48 -14.18 -10.33 5.48
N LYS A 49 -14.10 -11.62 5.14
CA LYS A 49 -14.56 -12.71 6.01
C LYS A 49 -13.77 -12.73 7.32
N LEU A 50 -12.45 -12.55 7.25
CA LEU A 50 -11.57 -12.51 8.42
C LEU A 50 -11.89 -11.32 9.31
N VAL A 51 -11.95 -10.11 8.75
CA VAL A 51 -12.22 -8.87 9.52
C VAL A 51 -13.58 -8.97 10.23
N ARG A 52 -14.62 -9.42 9.52
CA ARG A 52 -15.95 -9.63 10.12
C ARG A 52 -15.92 -10.67 11.23
N HIS A 53 -15.14 -11.74 11.08
CA HIS A 53 -15.00 -12.78 12.10
C HIS A 53 -14.29 -12.23 13.35
N LEU A 54 -13.13 -11.59 13.21
CA LEU A 54 -12.40 -10.99 14.33
C LEU A 54 -13.27 -9.99 15.09
N HIS A 55 -13.98 -9.12 14.36
CA HIS A 55 -14.92 -8.16 14.94
C HIS A 55 -16.09 -8.85 15.68
N LYS A 56 -16.73 -9.86 15.07
CA LYS A 56 -17.82 -10.63 15.70
C LYS A 56 -17.39 -11.31 17.01
N HIS A 57 -16.14 -11.75 17.10
CA HIS A 57 -15.60 -12.45 18.26
C HIS A 57 -14.87 -11.52 19.25
N ASN A 58 -14.93 -10.21 19.06
CA ASN A 58 -14.25 -9.20 19.89
C ASN A 58 -12.73 -9.45 20.02
N ILE A 59 -12.10 -9.97 18.97
CA ILE A 59 -10.65 -10.19 18.94
C ILE A 59 -9.99 -8.87 18.51
N PRO A 60 -9.08 -8.27 19.31
CA PRO A 60 -8.38 -7.04 18.92
C PRO A 60 -7.48 -7.25 17.70
N PHE A 61 -7.52 -6.30 16.76
CA PHE A 61 -6.69 -6.30 15.56
C PHE A 61 -6.42 -4.88 15.07
N ALA A 62 -5.34 -4.70 14.31
CA ALA A 62 -4.88 -3.41 13.79
C ALA A 62 -4.32 -3.58 12.38
N VAL A 63 -4.26 -2.48 11.63
CA VAL A 63 -3.59 -2.43 10.32
C VAL A 63 -2.25 -1.73 10.51
N ALA A 64 -1.16 -2.41 10.16
CA ALA A 64 0.16 -1.82 10.09
C ALA A 64 0.52 -1.56 8.62
N THR A 65 0.88 -0.33 8.29
CA THR A 65 1.33 0.04 6.93
C THR A 65 2.54 0.94 6.99
N GLY A 66 3.51 0.70 6.09
CA GLY A 66 4.66 1.58 5.89
C GLY A 66 4.37 2.75 4.92
N SER A 67 3.14 2.88 4.41
CA SER A 67 2.78 4.03 3.59
C SER A 67 2.49 5.25 4.45
N GLY A 68 3.01 6.41 4.03
CA GLY A 68 2.61 7.70 4.61
C GLY A 68 1.11 7.99 4.42
N THR A 69 0.61 8.98 5.13
CA THR A 69 -0.82 9.32 5.24
C THR A 69 -1.53 9.43 3.88
N GLN A 70 -0.96 10.15 2.91
CA GLN A 70 -1.55 10.31 1.58
C GLN A 70 -1.74 8.97 0.84
N GLY A 71 -0.73 8.09 0.93
CA GLY A 71 -0.79 6.76 0.36
C GLY A 71 -1.78 5.86 1.10
N TYR A 72 -1.94 6.03 2.41
CA TYR A 72 -2.96 5.33 3.19
C TYR A 72 -4.37 5.77 2.78
N ASP A 73 -4.64 7.07 2.74
CA ASP A 73 -5.97 7.61 2.42
C ASP A 73 -6.43 7.17 1.03
N THR A 74 -5.51 7.12 0.07
CA THR A 74 -5.81 6.67 -1.30
C THR A 74 -5.97 5.14 -1.39
N LYS A 75 -5.39 4.38 -0.45
CA LYS A 75 -5.59 2.92 -0.32
C LYS A 75 -6.85 2.56 0.45
N ILE A 76 -7.37 3.44 1.30
CA ILE A 76 -8.60 3.22 2.06
C ILE A 76 -9.77 3.86 1.31
N THR A 77 -10.12 3.27 0.16
CA THR A 77 -11.28 3.69 -0.62
C THR A 77 -12.45 2.73 -0.41
N LYS A 78 -13.54 2.89 -1.18
CA LYS A 78 -14.79 2.13 -0.99
C LYS A 78 -14.59 0.61 -0.84
N PRO A 79 -13.73 -0.08 -1.62
CA PRO A 79 -13.49 -1.52 -1.46
C PRO A 79 -12.82 -1.87 -0.13
N GLN A 80 -11.90 -1.03 0.36
CA GLN A 80 -11.11 -1.28 1.56
C GLN A 80 -11.71 -0.69 2.84
N LYS A 81 -12.88 -0.03 2.78
CA LYS A 81 -13.56 0.53 3.96
C LYS A 81 -13.81 -0.47 5.08
N THR A 82 -13.93 -1.76 4.79
CA THR A 82 -14.03 -2.79 5.83
C THR A 82 -12.81 -2.80 6.76
N LEU A 83 -11.65 -2.33 6.29
CA LEU A 83 -10.44 -2.16 7.09
C LEU A 83 -10.44 -0.87 7.93
N SER A 84 -11.33 0.09 7.67
CA SER A 84 -11.39 1.35 8.42
C SER A 84 -11.98 1.24 9.83
N THR A 85 -12.54 0.07 10.18
CA THR A 85 -12.88 -0.29 11.57
C THR A 85 -11.65 -0.68 12.39
N CYS A 86 -10.47 -0.80 11.76
CA CYS A 86 -9.21 -1.12 12.43
C CYS A 86 -8.49 0.16 12.86
N VAL A 87 -7.79 0.12 14.00
CA VAL A 87 -6.79 1.14 14.32
C VAL A 87 -5.63 0.97 13.35
N ALA A 88 -5.38 1.98 12.52
CA ALA A 88 -4.18 2.05 11.69
C ALA A 88 -3.05 2.65 12.53
N PHE A 89 -1.97 1.89 12.73
CA PHE A 89 -0.72 2.46 13.26
C PHE A 89 0.12 2.92 12.06
N GLY A 90 0.29 4.24 11.95
CA GLY A 90 1.18 4.89 10.98
C GLY A 90 2.63 4.90 11.48
N GLU A 91 3.56 4.63 10.56
CA GLU A 91 5.02 4.61 10.72
C GLU A 91 5.55 3.68 11.84
N ILE A 92 5.89 2.45 11.47
CA ILE A 92 6.93 1.69 12.19
C ILE A 92 8.27 2.25 11.68
N ARG A 93 8.85 3.19 12.44
CA ARG A 93 10.25 3.59 12.29
C ARG A 93 11.16 2.59 12.99
#